data_AF-A0A2V5W660-F1
#
_entry.id   AF-A0A2V5W660-F1
#
_cell.length_a   1.000
_cell.length_b   1.000
_cell.length_c   1.000
_cell.angle_alpha   90.00
_cell.angle_beta   90.00
_cell.angle_gamma   90.00
#
_symmetry.space_group_name_H-M   'P 1'
#
loop_
_entity.id
_entity.type
_entity.pdbx_description
1 polymer ?
#
loop_
_entity_poly.entity_id
_entity_poly.type
_entity_poly.pdbx_seq_one_letter_code
_entity_poly.pdbx_strand_id
1 'polypeptide(L)'
;MDTIQMARESACASQILQQRIEAMRIANWHQVTDANWLLANLLNADAPGANQLKNMSETLMLVPYGSTTVGNTQLNRANGTANIVANNSALLGENAVKIIWTVNYTAAPNDRIISRQIVVILAKGGVAKW
;
A
#
# COMPACT_ATOMS: atom_id res chain seq x y z
N MET A 1 5.49 -24.11 -18.54
CA MET A 1 4.27 -23.27 -18.45
C MET A 1 4.29 -22.43 -17.18
N ASP A 2 4.76 -23.01 -16.07
CA ASP A 2 4.86 -22.36 -14.75
C ASP A 2 5.70 -21.07 -14.74
N THR A 3 6.79 -21.00 -15.51
CA THR A 3 7.64 -19.80 -15.60
C THR A 3 6.92 -18.58 -16.15
N ILE A 4 6.00 -18.79 -17.12
CA ILE A 4 5.19 -17.70 -17.70
C ILE A 4 4.16 -17.24 -16.68
N GLN A 5 3.54 -18.17 -15.96
CA GLN A 5 2.60 -17.86 -14.89
C GLN A 5 3.28 -17.04 -13.77
N MET A 6 4.46 -17.46 -13.32
CA MET A 6 5.26 -16.72 -12.34
C MET A 6 5.56 -15.29 -12.78
N ALA A 7 6.01 -15.12 -14.03
CA ALA A 7 6.33 -13.80 -14.57
C ALA A 7 5.10 -12.90 -14.62
N ARG A 8 3.94 -13.45 -15.00
CA ARG A 8 2.66 -12.73 -15.00
C ARG A 8 2.24 -12.32 -13.59
N GLU A 9 2.24 -13.24 -12.63
CA GLU A 9 1.88 -12.96 -11.23
C GLU A 9 2.81 -11.88 -10.63
N SER A 10 4.10 -11.97 -10.91
CA SER A 10 5.10 -10.95 -10.55
C SER A 10 4.76 -9.57 -11.15
N ALA A 11 4.42 -9.52 -12.44
CA ALA A 11 4.04 -8.27 -13.11
C ALA A 11 2.75 -7.68 -12.53
N CYS A 12 1.73 -8.52 -12.29
CA CYS A 12 0.48 -8.10 -11.65
C CYS A 12 0.73 -7.51 -10.26
N ALA A 13 1.53 -8.16 -9.42
CA ALA A 13 1.87 -7.64 -8.09
C ALA A 13 2.59 -6.29 -8.16
N SER A 14 3.51 -6.11 -9.11
CA SER A 14 4.18 -4.82 -9.34
C SER A 14 3.22 -3.73 -9.85
N GLN A 15 2.29 -4.08 -10.75
CA GLN A 15 1.27 -3.15 -11.24
C GLN A 15 0.36 -2.66 -10.12
N ILE A 16 -0.10 -3.56 -9.23
CA ILE A 16 -0.90 -3.20 -8.06
C ILE A 16 -0.16 -2.17 -7.21
N LEU A 17 1.10 -2.45 -6.86
CA LEU A 17 1.92 -1.54 -6.06
C LEU A 17 2.08 -0.17 -6.72
N GLN A 18 2.33 -0.13 -8.03
CA GLN A 18 2.45 1.13 -8.77
C GLN A 18 1.14 1.92 -8.75
N GLN A 19 0.00 1.29 -9.04
CA GLN A 19 -1.30 1.97 -9.05
C GLN A 19 -1.66 2.53 -7.68
N ARG A 20 -1.40 1.78 -6.61
CA ARG A 20 -1.64 2.24 -5.23
C ARG A 20 -0.80 3.46 -4.88
N ILE A 21 0.48 3.47 -5.26
CA ILE A 21 1.35 4.62 -5.04
C ILE A 21 0.93 5.84 -5.87
N GLU A 22 0.56 5.65 -7.15
CA GLU A 22 0.09 6.77 -7.98
C GLU A 22 -1.22 7.37 -7.45
N ALA A 23 -2.13 6.54 -6.93
CA ALA A 23 -3.33 7.00 -6.24
C ALA A 23 -3.02 7.83 -4.98
N MET A 24 -1.95 7.51 -4.26
CA MET A 24 -1.48 8.34 -3.14
C MET A 24 -0.80 9.65 -3.59
N ARG A 25 -0.14 9.65 -4.76
CA ARG A 25 0.49 10.86 -5.30
C ARG A 25 -0.53 11.94 -5.67
N ILE A 26 -1.71 11.53 -6.14
CA ILE A 26 -2.82 12.45 -6.47
C ILE A 26 -3.68 12.83 -5.26
N ALA A 27 -3.59 12.09 -4.15
CA ALA A 27 -4.27 12.46 -2.92
C ALA A 27 -3.56 13.64 -2.26
N ASN A 28 -4.32 14.47 -1.54
CA ASN A 28 -3.74 15.59 -0.81
C ASN A 28 -3.14 15.14 0.54
N TRP A 29 -2.37 16.01 1.20
CA TRP A 29 -1.67 15.64 2.44
C TRP A 29 -2.60 15.14 3.55
N HIS A 30 -3.73 15.80 3.75
CA HIS A 30 -4.71 15.40 4.77
C HIS A 30 -5.25 13.99 4.51
N GLN A 31 -5.52 13.67 3.24
CA GLN A 31 -6.00 12.37 2.79
C GLN A 31 -4.93 11.28 2.95
N VAL A 32 -3.68 11.57 2.57
CA VAL A 32 -2.56 10.64 2.70
C VAL A 32 -2.30 10.26 4.15
N THR A 33 -2.45 11.19 5.10
CA THR A 33 -2.20 10.94 6.52
C THR A 33 -3.41 10.43 7.31
N ASP A 34 -4.60 10.36 6.70
CA ASP A 34 -5.83 9.93 7.36
C ASP A 34 -6.14 8.46 7.08
N ALA A 35 -6.01 7.62 8.11
CA ALA A 35 -6.29 6.19 8.02
C ALA A 35 -7.72 5.87 7.57
N ASN A 36 -8.72 6.65 7.97
CA ASN A 36 -10.12 6.41 7.57
C ASN A 36 -10.32 6.74 6.10
N TRP A 37 -9.72 7.82 5.63
CA TRP A 37 -9.78 8.19 4.22
C TRP A 37 -9.11 7.13 3.36
N LEU A 38 -7.91 6.66 3.75
CA LEU A 38 -7.20 5.57 3.06
C LEU A 38 -8.02 4.29 3.02
N LEU A 39 -8.68 3.92 4.14
CA LEU A 39 -9.55 2.74 4.17
C LEU A 39 -10.76 2.90 3.24
N ALA A 40 -11.43 4.05 3.27
CA ALA A 40 -12.67 4.28 2.55
C ALA A 40 -12.50 4.59 1.05
N ASN A 41 -11.33 5.07 0.62
CA ASN A 41 -11.11 5.52 -0.75
C ASN A 41 -9.98 4.77 -1.47
N LEU A 42 -8.95 4.34 -0.74
CA LEU A 42 -7.78 3.73 -1.36
C LEU A 42 -7.77 2.21 -1.23
N LEU A 43 -8.20 1.66 -0.10
CA LEU A 43 -8.26 0.23 0.18
C LEU A 43 -9.69 -0.32 0.20
N ASN A 44 -10.67 0.43 -0.30
CA ASN A 44 -12.09 0.05 -0.30
C ASN A 44 -12.44 -1.07 -1.29
N ALA A 45 -11.64 -1.23 -2.34
CA ALA A 45 -11.79 -2.26 -3.36
C ALA A 45 -10.44 -2.91 -3.68
N ASP A 46 -10.52 -4.10 -4.28
CA ASP A 46 -9.34 -4.81 -4.76
C ASP A 46 -8.67 -4.02 -5.89
N ALA A 47 -7.34 -4.00 -5.90
CA ALA A 47 -6.60 -3.35 -6.96
C ALA A 47 -6.81 -4.09 -8.29
N PRO A 48 -6.85 -3.38 -9.44
CA PRO A 48 -6.83 -4.01 -10.75
C PRO A 48 -5.66 -5.01 -10.86
N GLY A 49 -5.98 -6.26 -11.23
CA GLY A 49 -5.00 -7.35 -11.32
C GLY A 49 -4.87 -8.22 -10.06
N ALA A 50 -5.51 -7.86 -8.94
CA ALA A 50 -5.53 -8.69 -7.73
C ALA A 50 -6.18 -10.06 -7.95
N ASN A 51 -7.15 -10.16 -8.88
CA ASN A 51 -7.79 -11.42 -9.26
C ASN A 51 -6.83 -12.44 -9.92
N GLN A 52 -5.65 -12.00 -10.36
CA GLN A 52 -4.61 -12.89 -10.88
C GLN A 52 -3.71 -13.45 -9.77
N LEU A 53 -3.86 -12.98 -8.53
CA LEU A 53 -3.02 -13.33 -7.40
C LEU A 53 -3.82 -14.12 -6.36
N LYS A 54 -3.43 -15.37 -6.13
CA LYS A 54 -4.07 -16.24 -5.14
C LYS A 54 -3.75 -15.78 -3.71
N ASN A 55 -4.75 -15.78 -2.83
CA ASN A 55 -4.64 -15.43 -1.40
C ASN A 55 -3.92 -14.09 -1.15
N MET A 56 -4.23 -13.10 -1.98
CA MET A 56 -3.53 -11.82 -1.95
C MET A 56 -3.91 -11.00 -0.71
N SER A 57 -2.91 -10.36 -0.11
CA SER A 57 -3.08 -9.36 0.94
C SER A 57 -2.16 -8.16 0.75
N GLU A 58 -2.62 -6.98 1.19
CA GLU A 58 -1.90 -5.72 1.13
C GLU A 58 -1.66 -5.18 2.54
N THR A 59 -0.43 -4.81 2.85
CA THR A 59 -0.12 -4.04 4.06
C THR A 59 0.46 -2.69 3.65
N LEU A 60 -0.24 -1.62 4.04
CA LEU A 60 0.17 -0.24 3.89
C LEU A 60 0.68 0.26 5.23
N MET A 61 1.90 0.76 5.27
CA MET A 61 2.50 1.37 6.47
C MET A 61 3.03 2.76 6.14
N LEU A 62 2.61 3.74 6.93
CA LEU A 62 3.05 5.12 6.87
C LEU A 62 3.92 5.38 8.09
N VAL A 63 5.19 5.64 7.84
CA VAL A 63 6.19 5.94 8.87
C VAL A 63 6.61 7.38 8.68
N PRO A 64 6.69 8.21 9.74
CA PRO A 64 7.21 9.56 9.59
C PRO A 64 8.65 9.53 9.08
N TYR A 65 9.00 10.47 8.21
CA TYR A 65 10.34 10.55 7.64
C TYR A 65 11.15 11.64 8.35
N GLY A 66 12.03 11.21 9.27
CA GLY A 66 12.92 12.09 10.03
C GLY A 66 12.51 12.34 11.49
N SER A 67 11.27 12.00 11.86
CA SER A 67 10.77 12.05 13.23
C SER A 67 10.82 10.65 13.88
N THR A 68 11.21 10.59 15.14
CA THR A 68 11.27 9.36 15.96
C THR A 68 10.24 9.34 17.08
N THR A 69 9.54 10.45 17.30
CA THR A 69 8.53 10.62 18.36
C THR A 69 7.12 10.35 17.88
N VAL A 70 6.89 10.43 16.56
CA VAL A 70 5.61 10.12 15.92
C VAL A 70 5.58 8.63 15.53
N GLY A 71 4.55 7.91 15.97
CA GLY A 71 4.30 6.51 15.59
C GLY A 71 3.82 6.35 14.15
N ASN A 72 3.66 5.11 13.69
CA ASN A 72 3.19 4.80 12.35
C ASN A 72 1.64 4.73 12.26
N THR A 73 1.15 4.79 11.03
CA THR A 73 -0.20 4.35 10.68
C THR A 73 -0.08 3.11 9.81
N GLN A 74 -0.88 2.08 10.08
CA GLN A 74 -0.83 0.82 9.37
C GLN A 74 -2.24 0.33 9.03
N LEU A 75 -2.42 -0.05 7.77
CA LEU A 75 -3.65 -0.65 7.26
C LEU A 75 -3.32 -2.01 6.64
N ASN A 76 -4.26 -2.94 6.74
CA ASN A 76 -4.18 -4.24 6.10
C ASN A 76 -5.45 -4.50 5.28
N ARG A 77 -5.30 -4.99 4.05
CA ARG A 77 -6.41 -5.51 3.24
C ARG A 77 -6.16 -6.98 2.94
N ALA A 78 -7.14 -7.82 3.25
CA ALA A 78 -7.12 -9.23 2.91
C ALA A 78 -8.55 -9.72 2.73
N ASN A 79 -8.75 -10.65 1.79
CA ASN A 79 -10.05 -11.31 1.56
C ASN A 79 -11.21 -10.31 1.35
N GLY A 80 -10.98 -9.26 0.57
CA GLY A 80 -12.01 -8.26 0.25
C GLY A 80 -12.25 -7.19 1.33
N THR A 81 -11.62 -7.31 2.51
CA THR A 81 -11.84 -6.42 3.65
C THR A 81 -10.56 -5.68 4.02
N ALA A 82 -10.68 -4.38 4.30
CA ALA A 82 -9.60 -3.55 4.82
C ALA A 82 -9.83 -3.17 6.28
N ASN A 83 -8.76 -3.14 7.08
CA ASN A 83 -8.79 -2.80 8.50
C ASN A 83 -7.63 -1.86 8.84
N ILE A 84 -7.87 -0.98 9.82
CA ILE A 84 -6.82 -0.15 10.43
C ILE A 84 -6.19 -0.96 11.56
N VAL A 85 -4.89 -1.23 11.44
CA VAL A 85 -4.09 -1.96 12.44
C VAL A 85 -3.48 -1.00 13.45
N ALA A 86 -3.01 0.16 12.98
CA ALA A 86 -2.50 1.24 13.81
C ALA A 86 -2.93 2.57 13.19
N ASN A 87 -3.35 3.52 14.02
CA ASN A 87 -3.74 4.85 13.58
C ASN A 87 -2.96 5.89 14.39
N ASN A 88 -2.22 6.75 13.71
CA ASN A 88 -1.58 7.90 14.31
C ASN A 88 -1.89 9.17 13.54
N SER A 89 -2.82 9.96 14.08
CA SER A 89 -3.23 11.25 13.52
C SER A 89 -2.13 12.32 13.57
N ALA A 90 -1.07 12.14 14.39
CA ALA A 90 0.05 13.07 14.45
C ALA A 90 0.89 13.08 13.15
N LEU A 91 0.74 12.09 12.26
CA LEU A 91 1.37 12.09 10.93
C LEU A 91 0.99 13.32 10.09
N LEU A 92 -0.18 13.92 10.34
CA LEU A 92 -0.60 15.13 9.63
C LEU A 92 0.38 16.31 9.84
N GLY A 93 1.02 16.37 11.00
CA GLY A 93 1.98 17.42 11.36
C GLY A 93 3.37 17.23 10.74
N GLU A 94 3.65 16.06 10.17
CA GLU A 94 4.96 15.75 9.60
C GLU A 94 5.16 16.41 8.23
N ASN A 95 6.43 16.61 7.85
CA ASN A 95 6.78 17.19 6.54
C ASN A 95 6.88 16.14 5.43
N ALA A 96 7.12 14.89 5.79
CA ALA A 96 7.21 13.77 4.87
C ALA A 96 6.90 12.46 5.57
N VAL A 97 6.35 11.51 4.80
CA VAL A 97 6.12 10.13 5.26
C VAL A 97 6.81 9.16 4.31
N LYS A 98 7.47 8.16 4.89
CA LYS A 98 7.91 6.95 4.21
C LYS A 98 6.74 5.98 4.15
N ILE A 99 6.27 5.74 2.94
CA ILE A 99 5.24 4.76 2.64
C ILE A 99 5.93 3.46 2.30
N ILE A 100 5.56 2.42 3.03
CA ILE A 100 5.97 1.05 2.77
C ILE A 100 4.69 0.29 2.42
N TRP A 101 4.58 -0.14 1.17
CA TRP A 101 3.44 -0.93 0.71
C TRP A 101 3.92 -2.31 0.34
N THR A 102 3.33 -3.32 0.97
CA THR A 102 3.69 -4.73 0.78
C THR A 102 2.48 -5.49 0.25
N VAL A 103 2.69 -6.28 -0.79
CA VAL A 103 1.73 -7.23 -1.35
C VAL A 103 2.26 -8.63 -1.08
N ASN A 104 1.48 -9.46 -0.41
CA ASN A 104 1.77 -10.88 -0.24
C ASN A 104 0.77 -11.69 -1.06
N TYR A 105 1.24 -12.74 -1.73
CA TYR A 105 0.40 -13.62 -2.54
C TYR A 105 1.00 -15.02 -2.62
N THR A 106 0.15 -16.00 -2.89
CA THR A 106 0.55 -17.37 -3.20
C THR A 106 0.82 -17.48 -4.70
N ALA A 107 2.04 -17.89 -5.07
CA ALA A 107 2.51 -17.96 -6.44
C ALA A 107 2.77 -19.40 -6.89
N ALA A 108 2.66 -19.63 -8.19
CA ALA A 108 3.19 -20.83 -8.80
C ALA A 108 4.75 -20.80 -8.83
N PRO A 109 5.42 -21.95 -9.01
CA PRO A 109 4.92 -23.29 -8.72
C PRO A 109 4.86 -23.54 -7.20
N ASN A 110 4.08 -24.55 -6.78
CA ASN A 110 4.02 -25.09 -5.41
C ASN A 110 3.47 -24.14 -4.33
N ASP A 111 2.56 -23.23 -4.68
CA ASP A 111 1.87 -22.36 -3.72
C ASP A 111 2.83 -21.61 -2.77
N ARG A 112 3.97 -21.14 -3.31
CA ARG A 112 4.95 -20.40 -2.52
C ARG A 112 4.41 -19.03 -2.16
N ILE A 113 4.54 -18.63 -0.91
CA ILE A 113 4.21 -17.27 -0.49
C ILE A 113 5.32 -16.34 -0.97
N ILE A 114 4.95 -15.37 -1.80
CA ILE A 114 5.82 -14.33 -2.32
C ILE A 114 5.38 -13.00 -1.72
N SER A 115 6.37 -12.20 -1.34
CA SER A 115 6.18 -10.82 -0.89
C SER A 115 6.84 -9.87 -1.87
N ARG A 116 6.12 -8.82 -2.26
CA ARG A 116 6.65 -7.69 -3.02
C ARG A 116 6.39 -6.42 -2.27
N GLN A 117 7.36 -5.51 -2.30
CA GLN A 117 7.28 -4.26 -1.59
C GLN A 117 7.71 -3.11 -2.49
N ILE A 118 7.02 -1.98 -2.36
CA ILE A 118 7.48 -0.68 -2.84
C ILE A 118 7.64 0.26 -1.65
N VAL A 119 8.71 1.04 -1.67
CA VAL A 119 8.98 2.05 -0.65
C VAL A 119 9.13 3.38 -1.35
N VAL A 120 8.33 4.37 -0.93
CA VAL A 120 8.33 5.71 -1.50
C VAL A 120 8.27 6.72 -0.37
N ILE A 121 8.93 7.86 -0.55
CA ILE A 121 8.82 8.99 0.36
C ILE A 121 7.89 10.01 -0.30
N LEU A 122 6.81 10.36 0.38
CA LEU A 122 5.96 11.48 -0.01
C LEU A 122 6.20 12.65 0.92
N ALA A 123 6.65 13.76 0.36
CA ALA A 123 6.76 15.02 1.07
C ALA A 123 5.44 15.80 0.94
N LYS A 124 5.12 16.60 1.94
CA LYS A 124 3.92 17.47 1.98
C LYS A 124 3.83 18.42 0.78
N GLY A 125 4.96 18.87 0.25
CA GLY A 125 5.02 19.69 -0.97
C GLY A 125 4.91 18.92 -2.29
N GLY A 126 4.99 17.58 -2.26
CA GLY A 126 4.99 16.69 -3.43
C GLY A 126 3.69 15.92 -3.66
N VAL A 127 2.65 16.20 -2.86
CA VAL A 127 1.29 15.69 -3.02
C VAL A 127 0.38 16.77 -3.60
N ALA A 128 -0.76 16.39 -4.17
CA ALA A 128 -1.70 17.35 -4.76
C ALA A 128 -2.07 18.45 -3.75
N LYS A 129 -1.95 19.71 -4.19
CA LYS A 129 -2.38 20.87 -3.39
C LYS A 129 -3.91 20.91 -3.38
N TRP A 130 -4.47 21.28 -2.24
CA TRP A 130 -5.89 21.55 -2.08
C TRP A 130 -6.37 22.63 -3.05
#